data_AF-A0A3N5TSY4-F1
#
_entry.id   AF-A0A3N5TSY4-F1
#
_cell.length_a   1.000
_cell.length_b   1.000
_cell.length_c   1.000
_cell.angle_alpha   90.00
_cell.angle_beta   90.00
_cell.angle_gamma   90.00
#
_symmetry.space_group_name_H-M   'P 1'
#
loop_
_entity.id
_entity.type
_entity.pdbx_description
1 polymer ?
#
loop_
_entity_poly.entity_id
_entity_poly.type
_entity_poly.pdbx_seq_one_letter_code
_entity_poly.pdbx_strand_id
1 'polypeptide(L)'
;MRDAQTMVIIFTGFADMGSTVEALRLGADDFVQKPCDVDELLFRMESCFTKQDLLRKVTLYENVLPICSYCKKIRTDPPGESGLGQWYCLEDFFSKVKGMLCSHGCCPDCFARLLPEISAE
;
A
#
# COMPACT_ATOMS: atom_id res chain seq x y z
N MET A 1 14.50 -3.68 9.11
CA MET A 1 13.15 -3.41 8.59
C MET A 1 13.34 -3.09 7.11
N ARG A 2 12.98 -3.99 6.18
CA ARG A 2 13.21 -3.82 4.74
C ARG A 2 12.05 -3.00 4.18
N ASP A 3 12.35 -1.92 3.48
CA ASP A 3 11.33 -1.17 2.74
C ASP A 3 10.79 -2.06 1.61
N ALA A 4 9.46 -2.23 1.55
CA ALA A 4 8.81 -3.14 0.62
C ALA A 4 8.98 -2.73 -0.85
N GLN A 5 9.48 -1.53 -1.13
CA GLN A 5 9.71 -1.00 -2.48
C GLN A 5 11.18 -1.00 -2.90
N THR A 6 12.09 -1.56 -2.09
CA THR A 6 13.50 -1.70 -2.48
C THR A 6 13.69 -2.86 -3.45
N MET A 7 14.05 -2.54 -4.70
CA MET A 7 14.34 -3.51 -5.74
C MET A 7 15.66 -4.24 -5.47
N VAL A 8 15.69 -5.57 -5.68
CA VAL A 8 16.89 -6.40 -5.46
C VAL A 8 17.26 -7.20 -6.70
N ILE A 9 18.47 -6.95 -7.20
CA ILE A 9 19.09 -7.71 -8.29
C ILE A 9 20.21 -8.57 -7.68
N ILE A 10 20.18 -9.88 -7.93
CA ILE A 10 21.20 -10.82 -7.45
C ILE A 10 22.27 -11.02 -8.51
N PHE A 11 23.54 -10.95 -8.11
CA PHE A 11 24.67 -11.21 -9.00
C PHE A 11 25.43 -12.47 -8.59
N THR A 12 25.59 -13.44 -9.49
CA THR A 12 26.33 -14.69 -9.20
C THR A 12 27.34 -15.05 -10.28
N GLY A 13 28.44 -15.72 -9.90
CA GLY A 13 29.37 -16.34 -10.85
C GLY A 13 29.00 -17.78 -11.23
N PHE A 14 28.01 -18.38 -10.56
CA PHE A 14 27.51 -19.72 -10.84
C PHE A 14 26.08 -19.62 -11.37
N ALA A 15 25.90 -19.74 -12.69
CA ALA A 15 24.57 -19.85 -13.29
C ALA A 15 24.10 -21.30 -13.28
N ASP A 16 23.66 -21.72 -12.10
CA ASP A 16 22.73 -22.84 -11.99
C ASP A 16 21.31 -22.29 -12.20
N MET A 17 20.58 -22.80 -13.19
CA MET A 17 19.18 -22.45 -13.46
C MET A 17 18.27 -22.67 -12.24
N GLY A 18 18.56 -23.68 -11.41
CA GLY A 18 17.86 -23.94 -10.15
C GLY A 18 17.99 -22.79 -9.17
N SER A 19 19.22 -22.33 -8.91
CA SER A 19 19.51 -21.17 -8.06
C SER A 19 18.84 -19.88 -8.54
N THR A 20 18.77 -19.66 -9.86
CA THR A 20 18.09 -18.48 -10.45
C THR A 20 16.59 -18.51 -10.19
N VAL A 21 15.95 -19.67 -10.41
CA VAL A 21 14.51 -19.83 -10.19
C VAL A 21 14.17 -19.71 -8.71
N GLU A 22 15.01 -20.25 -7.83
CA GLU A 22 14.84 -20.15 -6.39
C GLU A 22 14.98 -18.70 -5.90
N ALA A 23 15.98 -17.97 -6.38
CA ALA A 23 16.17 -16.55 -6.09
C ALA A 23 14.93 -15.70 -6.44
N LEU A 24 14.36 -15.91 -7.63
CA LEU A 24 13.14 -15.21 -8.05
C LEU A 24 11.93 -15.59 -7.17
N ARG A 25 11.79 -16.87 -6.81
CA ARG A 25 10.72 -17.33 -5.91
C ARG A 25 10.84 -16.76 -4.50
N LEU A 26 12.05 -16.47 -4.04
CA LEU A 26 12.31 -15.83 -2.75
C LEU A 26 12.10 -14.29 -2.79
N GLY A 27 11.67 -13.74 -3.92
CA GLY A 27 11.32 -12.33 -4.06
C GLY A 27 12.48 -11.44 -4.49
N ALA A 28 13.50 -11.99 -5.16
CA ALA A 28 14.40 -11.16 -5.97
C ALA A 28 13.64 -10.59 -7.17
N ASP A 29 13.95 -9.35 -7.53
CA ASP A 29 13.33 -8.68 -8.67
C ASP A 29 14.01 -9.05 -9.98
N ASP A 30 15.31 -9.33 -9.94
CA ASP A 30 16.07 -9.81 -11.09
C ASP A 30 17.35 -10.56 -10.67
N PHE A 31 18.00 -11.15 -11.66
CA PHE A 31 19.21 -11.95 -11.50
C PHE A 31 20.16 -11.75 -12.67
N VAL A 32 21.45 -11.59 -12.38
CA VAL A 32 22.50 -11.33 -13.37
C VAL A 32 23.70 -12.25 -13.13
N GLN A 33 24.16 -12.93 -14.19
CA GLN A 33 25.36 -13.77 -14.12
C GLN A 33 26.62 -12.93 -14.38
N LYS A 34 27.67 -13.13 -13.58
CA LYS A 34 29.01 -12.59 -13.81
C LYS A 34 29.83 -13.52 -14.73
N PRO A 35 30.67 -12.97 -15.62
CA PRO A 35 30.74 -11.56 -15.99
C PRO A 35 29.50 -11.18 -16.82
N CYS A 36 28.88 -10.04 -16.50
CA CYS A 36 27.76 -9.50 -17.26
C CYS A 36 28.23 -8.37 -18.15
N ASP A 37 27.53 -8.21 -19.27
CA ASP A 37 27.67 -7.02 -20.08
C ASP A 37 27.09 -5.80 -19.35
N VAL A 38 27.69 -4.63 -19.55
CA VAL A 38 27.27 -3.39 -18.89
C VAL A 38 25.90 -2.95 -19.40
N ASP A 39 25.65 -3.07 -20.71
CA ASP A 39 24.38 -2.69 -21.30
C ASP A 39 23.25 -3.63 -20.84
N GLU A 40 23.55 -4.93 -20.69
CA GLU A 40 22.61 -5.87 -20.07
C GLU A 40 22.25 -5.45 -18.64
N LEU A 41 23.24 -5.11 -17.82
CA LEU A 41 22.99 -4.67 -16.46
C LEU A 41 22.16 -3.38 -16.40
N LEU A 42 22.50 -2.39 -17.24
CA LEU A 42 21.77 -1.13 -17.31
C LEU A 42 20.30 -1.37 -17.68
N PHE A 43 20.03 -2.22 -18.67
CA PHE A 43 18.67 -2.58 -19.07
C PHE A 43 17.86 -3.24 -17.93
N ARG A 44 18.51 -4.11 -17.15
CA ARG A 44 17.90 -4.77 -15.97
C ARG A 44 17.57 -3.74 -14.89
N MET A 45 18.47 -2.78 -14.66
CA MET A 45 18.24 -1.70 -13.70
C MET A 45 17.10 -0.78 -14.13
N GLU A 46 17.03 -0.38 -15.40
CA GLU A 46 15.92 0.43 -15.93
C GLU A 46 14.56 -0.27 -15.77
N SER A 47 14.53 -1.58 -16.00
CA SER A 47 13.33 -2.41 -15.78
C SER A 47 12.92 -2.42 -14.31
N CYS A 48 13.88 -2.55 -13.39
CA CYS A 48 13.62 -2.48 -11.95
C CYS A 48 13.07 -1.11 -11.52
N PHE A 49 13.65 -0.01 -12.01
CA PHE A 49 13.16 1.34 -11.70
C PHE A 49 11.74 1.56 -12.23
N THR A 50 11.45 1.11 -13.44
CA THR A 50 10.11 1.18 -14.02
C THR A 50 9.07 0.44 -13.16
N LYS A 51 9.41 -0.78 -12.72
CA LYS A 51 8.56 -1.57 -11.81
C LYS A 51 8.38 -0.87 -10.46
N GLN A 52 9.43 -0.30 -9.89
CA GLN A 52 9.37 0.44 -8.64
C GLN A 52 8.41 1.65 -8.74
N ASP A 53 8.51 2.42 -9.82
CA ASP A 53 7.65 3.58 -10.06
C ASP A 53 6.17 3.19 -10.22
N LEU A 54 5.89 2.08 -10.91
CA LEU A 54 4.53 1.55 -11.04
C LEU A 54 3.96 1.14 -9.69
N LEU A 55 4.72 0.39 -8.89
CA LEU A 55 4.31 -0.02 -7.54
C LEU A 55 4.06 1.19 -6.64
N ARG A 56 4.90 2.23 -6.74
CA ARG A 56 4.71 3.47 -5.97
C ARG A 56 3.43 4.19 -6.36
N LYS A 57 3.11 4.26 -7.65
CA LYS A 57 1.84 4.84 -8.15
C LYS A 57 0.63 4.06 -7.65
N VAL A 58 0.65 2.72 -7.76
CA VAL A 58 -0.42 1.85 -7.22
C VAL A 58 -0.60 2.09 -5.74
N THR A 59 0.48 2.07 -4.96
CA THR A 59 0.45 2.33 -3.52
C THR A 59 -0.15 3.69 -3.19
N LEU A 60 0.17 4.75 -3.95
CA LEU A 60 -0.43 6.07 -3.74
C LEU A 60 -1.94 6.06 -3.97
N TYR A 61 -2.41 5.39 -5.03
CA TYR A 61 -3.85 5.34 -5.34
C TYR A 61 -4.63 4.45 -4.37
N GLU A 62 -4.05 3.33 -3.91
CA GLU A 62 -4.70 2.42 -2.95
C GLU A 62 -4.81 2.99 -1.54
N ASN A 63 -3.99 4.00 -1.20
CA ASN A 63 -3.99 4.62 0.13
C ASN A 63 -4.97 5.79 0.28
N VAL A 64 -5.84 6.04 -0.70
CA VAL A 64 -6.86 7.08 -0.63
C VAL A 64 -8.24 6.45 -0.40
N LEU A 65 -8.86 6.77 0.74
CA LEU A 65 -10.23 6.34 1.01
C LEU A 65 -11.24 7.23 0.27
N PRO A 66 -12.14 6.68 -0.54
CA PRO A 66 -13.20 7.45 -1.18
C PRO A 66 -14.24 7.84 -0.13
N ILE A 67 -14.17 9.09 0.35
CA ILE A 67 -15.09 9.64 1.35
C ILE A 67 -16.16 10.53 0.72
N CYS A 68 -17.39 10.49 1.25
CA CYS A 68 -18.44 11.41 0.85
C CYS A 68 -18.11 12.81 1.33
N SER A 69 -18.11 13.80 0.42
CA SER A 69 -17.79 15.19 0.74
C SER A 69 -18.69 15.81 1.81
N TYR A 70 -19.95 15.35 1.89
CA TYR A 70 -20.96 15.89 2.79
C TYR A 70 -20.98 15.19 4.16
N CYS A 71 -21.17 13.87 4.20
CA CYS A 71 -21.37 13.13 5.45
C CYS A 71 -20.15 12.32 5.92
N LYS A 72 -19.04 12.35 5.16
CA LYS A 72 -17.76 11.68 5.48
C LYS A 72 -17.80 10.15 5.61
N LYS A 73 -18.91 9.50 5.22
CA LYS A 73 -18.96 8.04 5.03
C LYS A 73 -17.92 7.59 4.01
N ILE A 74 -17.42 6.37 4.15
CA ILE A 74 -16.41 5.75 3.29
C ILE A 74 -17.11 4.79 2.33
N ARG A 75 -16.83 4.88 1.03
CA ARG A 75 -17.36 3.95 0.02
C ARG A 75 -16.44 2.73 -0.12
N THR A 76 -17.04 1.56 -0.32
CA THR A 76 -16.31 0.33 -0.66
C THR A 76 -16.86 -0.22 -1.96
N ASP A 77 -16.11 0.00 -3.04
CA ASP A 77 -16.45 -0.46 -4.38
C ASP A 77 -16.00 -1.93 -4.57
N PRO A 78 -16.83 -2.80 -5.17
CA PRO A 78 -16.37 -4.14 -5.55
C PRO A 78 -15.33 -4.07 -6.68
N PRO A 79 -14.47 -5.09 -6.83
CA PRO A 79 -13.45 -5.11 -7.87
C PRO A 79 -14.07 -4.94 -9.27
N GLY A 80 -13.63 -3.92 -10.01
CA GLY A 80 -14.09 -3.64 -11.37
C GLY A 80 -15.31 -2.72 -11.50
N GLU A 81 -15.95 -2.32 -10.40
CA GLU A 81 -17.18 -1.49 -10.42
C GLU A 81 -17.07 -0.24 -9.54
N SER A 82 -16.48 0.82 -10.09
CA SER A 82 -16.32 2.10 -9.38
C SER A 82 -17.65 2.85 -9.23
N GLY A 83 -18.00 3.23 -7.99
CA GLY A 83 -19.15 4.09 -7.70
C GLY A 83 -20.44 3.36 -7.36
N LEU A 84 -20.49 2.03 -7.50
CA LEU A 84 -21.62 1.19 -7.11
C LEU A 84 -21.46 0.57 -5.71
N GLY A 85 -20.39 0.96 -4.99
CA GLY A 85 -20.06 0.45 -3.68
C GLY A 85 -21.01 0.86 -2.55
N GLN A 86 -20.99 0.04 -1.49
CA GLN A 86 -21.71 0.32 -0.26
C GLN A 86 -21.00 1.40 0.57
N TRP A 87 -21.77 2.21 1.30
CA TRP A 87 -21.26 3.27 2.17
C TRP A 87 -21.31 2.87 3.64
N TYR A 88 -20.19 3.04 4.32
CA TYR A 88 -20.04 2.75 5.75
C TYR A 88 -19.69 4.03 6.53
N CYS A 89 -20.14 4.12 7.78
CA CYS A 89 -19.52 5.06 8.71
C CYS A 89 -18.10 4.59 9.07
N LEU A 90 -17.35 5.43 9.76
CA LEU A 90 -15.94 5.18 10.04
C LEU A 90 -15.75 3.88 10.84
N GLU A 91 -16.56 3.70 11.89
CA GLU A 91 -16.52 2.55 12.79
C GLU A 91 -16.87 1.24 12.06
N ASP A 92 -17.91 1.28 11.23
CA ASP A 92 -18.33 0.14 10.41
C ASP A 92 -17.27 -0.25 9.38
N PHE A 93 -16.63 0.73 8.75
CA PHE A 93 -15.57 0.47 7.78
C PHE A 93 -14.37 -0.21 8.45
N PHE A 94 -13.87 0.35 9.56
CA PHE A 94 -12.72 -0.22 10.25
C PHE A 94 -13.00 -1.61 10.81
N SER A 95 -14.20 -1.84 11.35
CA SER A 95 -14.57 -3.16 11.86
C SER A 95 -14.78 -4.20 10.76
N LYS A 96 -15.61 -3.90 9.76
CA LYS A 96 -16.04 -4.88 8.73
C LYS A 96 -14.98 -5.10 7.65
N VAL A 97 -14.24 -4.05 7.26
CA VAL A 97 -13.28 -4.12 6.14
C VAL A 97 -11.84 -4.31 6.63
N LYS A 98 -11.47 -3.71 7.77
CA LYS A 98 -10.08 -3.73 8.28
C LYS A 98 -9.91 -4.56 9.56
N GLY A 99 -10.97 -5.15 10.10
CA GLY A 99 -10.91 -6.00 11.30
C GLY A 99 -10.47 -5.27 12.57
N MET A 100 -10.65 -3.95 12.63
CA MET A 100 -10.19 -3.09 13.72
C MET A 100 -11.37 -2.55 14.54
N LEU A 101 -11.22 -2.51 15.87
CA LEU A 101 -12.23 -1.94 16.78
C LEU A 101 -11.88 -0.50 17.14
N CYS A 102 -12.90 0.34 17.28
CA CYS A 102 -12.75 1.73 17.70
C CYS A 102 -13.19 1.91 19.16
N SER A 103 -12.26 2.31 20.04
CA SER A 103 -12.61 2.82 21.37
C SER A 103 -13.09 4.27 21.23
N HIS A 104 -14.36 4.52 21.48
CA HIS A 104 -14.92 5.86 21.38
C HIS A 104 -14.32 6.78 22.46
N GLY A 105 -14.11 8.04 22.11
CA GLY A 105 -13.56 9.07 23.00
C GLY A 105 -13.89 10.46 22.50
N CYS A 106 -13.57 11.48 23.30
CA CYS A 106 -13.79 12.89 22.94
C CYS A 106 -12.44 13.59 22.80
N CYS A 107 -12.15 14.17 21.63
CA CYS A 107 -10.94 14.98 21.45
C CYS A 107 -11.07 16.34 22.17
N PRO A 108 -9.96 17.03 22.47
CA PRO A 108 -9.99 18.33 23.14
C PRO A 108 -10.91 19.37 22.45
N ASP A 109 -10.94 19.39 21.12
CA ASP A 109 -11.76 20.35 20.36
C ASP A 109 -13.27 20.06 20.44
N CYS A 110 -13.65 18.78 20.44
CA CYS A 110 -15.05 18.39 20.64
C CYS A 110 -15.48 18.64 22.09
N PHE A 111 -14.60 18.35 23.05
CA PHE A 111 -14.86 18.58 24.46
C PHE A 111 -15.08 20.07 24.76
N ALA A 112 -14.19 20.94 24.27
CA ALA A 112 -14.32 22.38 24.44
C ALA A 112 -15.61 22.95 23.81
N ARG A 113 -16.08 22.36 22.71
CA ARG A 113 -17.34 22.76 22.05
C ARG A 113 -18.59 22.33 22.81
N LEU A 114 -18.56 21.17 23.46
CA LEU A 114 -19.69 20.63 24.23
C LEU A 114 -19.74 21.18 25.67
N LEU A 115 -18.61 21.68 26.19
CA LEU A 115 -18.52 22.22 27.54
C LEU A 115 -19.62 23.25 27.88
N PRO A 116 -19.93 24.23 27.02
CA PRO A 116 -20.95 25.24 27.31
C PRO A 116 -22.37 24.65 27.43
N GLU A 117 -22.66 23.59 26.68
CA GLU A 117 -23.97 22.91 26.70
C GLU A 117 -24.13 22.07 27.97
N ILE A 118 -23.06 21.42 28.42
CA ILE A 118 -23.06 20.56 29.62
C ILE A 118 -23.02 21.40 30.91
N SER A 119 -22.38 22.58 30.90
CA SER A 119 -22.32 23.47 32.08
C SER A 119 -23.59 24.30 32.32
N ALA A 120 -24.54 24.25 31.38
CA ALA A 120 -25.80 24.99 31.44
C ALA A 120 -26.95 24.21 32.11
N GLU A 121 -26.68 22.97 32.57
CA GLU A 121 -27.57 22.14 33.41
C GLU A 121 -27.17 22.16 34.89
#